data_AF-A0A1H9Q2E6-F1
#
_entry.id   AF-A0A1H9Q2E6-F1
#
_cell.length_a   1.000
_cell.length_b   1.000
_cell.length_c   1.000
_cell.angle_alpha   90.00
_cell.angle_beta   90.00
_cell.angle_gamma   90.00
#
_symmetry.space_group_name_H-M   'P 1'
#
loop_
_entity.id
_entity.type
_entity.pdbx_description
1 polymer ?
#
loop_
_entity_poly.entity_id
_entity_poly.type
_entity_poly.pdbx_seq_one_letter_code
_entity_poly.pdbx_strand_id
1 'polypeptide(L)'
;MENLSIIPVDSSNWREVAALRPDKSQEAFIESNETSLLESVFDTEHNWQCYGLFRKGTAVGFMMIGAESKTDRYIWLDRFMID
;
A
#
# COMPACT_ATOMS: atom_id res chain seq x y z
N MET A 1 23.61 4.59 8.84
CA MET A 1 22.79 4.55 7.60
C MET A 1 21.35 4.41 8.00
N GLU A 2 20.45 5.16 7.37
CA GLU A 2 19.03 4.95 7.56
C GLU A 2 18.58 3.79 6.69
N ASN A 3 18.04 2.75 7.31
CA ASN A 3 17.46 1.62 6.60
C ASN A 3 16.01 1.96 6.24
N LEU A 4 15.78 2.14 4.95
CA LEU A 4 14.45 2.14 4.33
C LEU A 4 14.20 0.77 3.70
N SER A 5 12.99 0.24 3.87
CA SER A 5 12.62 -1.06 3.33
C SER A 5 11.18 -1.07 2.86
N ILE A 6 10.93 -1.81 1.78
CA ILE A 6 9.59 -2.12 1.26
C ILE A 6 9.29 -3.56 1.69
N ILE A 7 8.21 -3.77 2.43
CA ILE A 7 7.85 -5.07 3.00
C ILE A 7 6.41 -5.40 2.58
N PRO A 8 6.13 -6.63 2.07
CA PRO A 8 4.77 -7.07 1.83
C PRO A 8 3.90 -6.91 3.08
N VAL A 9 2.66 -6.48 2.92
CA VAL A 9 1.72 -6.42 4.03
C VAL A 9 1.25 -7.83 4.38
N ASP A 10 1.34 -8.19 5.65
CA ASP A 10 0.89 -9.47 6.18
C ASP A 10 0.33 -9.33 7.60
N SER A 11 0.04 -10.46 8.25
CA SER A 11 -0.53 -10.49 9.60
C SER A 11 0.34 -9.84 10.68
N SER A 12 1.65 -9.69 10.45
CA SER A 12 2.60 -9.10 11.39
C SER A 12 2.64 -7.58 11.36
N ASN A 13 2.28 -6.95 10.24
CA ASN A 13 2.50 -5.51 10.03
C ASN A 13 1.25 -4.72 9.58
N TRP A 14 0.15 -5.39 9.20
CA TRP A 14 -1.01 -4.72 8.60
C TRP A 14 -1.63 -3.64 9.47
N ARG A 15 -1.61 -3.78 10.80
CA ARG A 15 -2.22 -2.78 11.71
C ARG A 15 -1.50 -1.44 11.66
N GLU A 16 -0.17 -1.48 11.57
CA GLU A 16 0.64 -0.27 11.51
C GLU A 16 0.43 0.44 10.16
N VAL A 17 0.44 -0.33 9.07
CA VAL A 17 0.19 0.17 7.72
C VAL A 17 -1.23 0.73 7.56
N ALA A 18 -2.23 0.03 8.10
CA ALA A 18 -3.63 0.46 8.07
C ALA A 18 -3.89 1.74 8.89
N ALA A 19 -3.04 2.05 9.88
CA ALA A 19 -3.19 3.22 10.74
C ALA A 19 -2.61 4.50 10.11
N LEU A 20 -1.78 4.38 9.07
CA LEU A 20 -1.23 5.54 8.37
C LEU A 20 -2.36 6.35 7.73
N ARG A 21 -2.25 7.67 7.79
CA ARG A 21 -3.21 8.60 7.20
C ARG A 21 -2.43 9.63 6.39
N PRO A 22 -2.88 9.98 5.17
CA PRO A 22 -2.29 11.11 4.47
C PRO A 22 -2.60 12.39 5.24
N ASP A 23 -1.99 13.51 4.82
CA ASP A 23 -2.38 14.82 5.34
C ASP A 23 -3.91 15.02 5.26
N LYS A 24 -4.48 15.69 6.25
CA LYS A 24 -5.93 16.01 6.36
C LYS A 24 -6.53 16.57 5.06
N SER A 25 -5.76 17.36 4.31
CA SER A 25 -6.19 17.94 3.04
C SER A 25 -6.35 16.90 1.92
N GLN A 26 -5.73 15.74 2.05
CA GLN A 26 -5.74 14.65 1.07
C GLN A 26 -6.72 13.52 1.43
N GLU A 27 -7.12 13.39 2.69
CA GLU A 27 -8.02 12.31 3.17
C GLU A 27 -9.31 12.16 2.35
N ALA A 28 -9.85 13.24 1.77
CA ALA A 28 -11.08 13.20 0.97
C ALA A 28 -10.87 12.73 -0.48
N PHE A 29 -9.62 12.62 -0.95
CA PHE A 29 -9.28 12.32 -2.34
C PHE A 29 -8.74 10.90 -2.55
N ILE A 30 -8.44 10.18 -1.46
CA ILE A 30 -7.88 8.84 -1.50
C ILE A 30 -8.62 7.94 -0.50
N GLU A 31 -8.82 6.68 -0.88
CA GLU A 31 -9.36 5.70 0.06
C GLU A 31 -8.40 5.43 1.20
N SER A 32 -8.97 4.97 2.31
CA SER A 32 -8.18 4.56 3.46
C SER A 32 -7.32 3.33 3.15
N ASN A 33 -6.20 3.20 3.87
CA ASN A 33 -5.37 2.01 3.76
C ASN A 33 -6.13 0.76 4.22
N GLU A 34 -7.02 0.84 5.21
CA GLU A 34 -7.86 -0.29 5.61
C GLU A 34 -8.78 -0.78 4.47
N THR A 35 -9.39 0.13 3.71
CA THR A 35 -10.17 -0.23 2.52
C THR A 35 -9.28 -0.92 1.50
N SER A 36 -8.12 -0.34 1.20
CA SER A 36 -7.16 -0.87 0.22
C SER A 36 -6.71 -2.31 0.55
N LEU A 37 -6.47 -2.60 1.83
CA LEU A 37 -6.12 -3.95 2.28
C LEU A 37 -7.27 -4.93 2.06
N LEU A 38 -8.51 -4.54 2.33
CA LEU A 38 -9.69 -5.38 2.06
C LEU A 38 -9.86 -5.62 0.56
N GLU A 39 -9.75 -4.59 -0.27
CA GLU A 39 -9.77 -4.70 -1.74
C GLU A 39 -8.73 -5.72 -2.22
N SER A 40 -7.52 -5.71 -1.65
CA SER A 40 -6.48 -6.67 -2.05
C SER A 40 -6.79 -8.14 -1.76
N VAL A 41 -7.71 -8.41 -0.83
CA VAL A 41 -8.12 -9.77 -0.45
C VAL A 41 -9.41 -10.18 -1.16
N PHE A 42 -10.37 -9.25 -1.29
CA PHE A 42 -11.71 -9.55 -1.78
C PHE A 42 -11.89 -9.25 -3.28
N ASP A 43 -11.24 -8.22 -3.82
CA ASP A 43 -11.35 -7.80 -5.22
C ASP A 43 -10.23 -8.40 -6.08
N THR A 44 -10.34 -9.71 -6.29
CA THR A 44 -9.27 -10.53 -6.89
C THR A 44 -8.99 -10.30 -8.37
N GLU A 45 -9.83 -9.53 -9.08
CA GLU A 45 -9.71 -9.31 -10.55
C GLU A 45 -8.35 -8.72 -10.94
N HIS A 46 -7.82 -7.81 -10.13
CA HIS A 46 -6.59 -7.09 -10.43
C HIS A 46 -5.36 -7.64 -9.70
N ASN A 47 -5.51 -8.71 -8.91
CA ASN A 47 -4.43 -9.32 -8.13
C ASN A 47 -3.60 -8.28 -7.36
N TRP A 48 -4.28 -7.40 -6.64
CA TRP A 48 -3.66 -6.31 -5.89
C TRP A 48 -2.70 -6.84 -4.83
N GLN A 49 -1.56 -6.17 -4.70
CA GLN A 49 -0.51 -6.49 -3.73
C GLN A 49 -0.15 -5.24 -2.94
N CYS A 50 -0.25 -5.35 -1.63
CA CYS A 50 -0.01 -4.27 -0.68
C CYS A 50 1.37 -4.37 -0.05
N TYR A 51 2.03 -3.24 0.10
CA TYR A 51 3.36 -3.11 0.71
C TYR A 51 3.37 -1.94 1.70
N GLY A 52 4.01 -2.16 2.85
CA GLY A 52 4.38 -1.09 3.77
C GLY A 52 5.77 -0.56 3.45
N LEU A 53 5.94 0.75 3.59
CA LEU A 53 7.23 1.43 3.51
C LEU A 53 7.70 1.68 4.93
N PHE A 54 8.89 1.19 5.30
CA PHE A 54 9.38 1.23 6.67
C PHE A 54 10.69 1.99 6.78
N ARG A 55 10.83 2.78 7.85
CA ARG A 55 12.08 3.42 8.29
C ARG A 55 12.39 2.97 9.70
N LYS A 56 13.53 2.30 9.89
CA LYS A 56 13.95 1.75 11.21
C LYS A 56 12.89 0.86 11.89
N GLY A 57 12.10 0.14 11.09
CA GLY A 57 11.06 -0.76 11.57
C GLY A 57 9.71 -0.09 11.86
N THR A 58 9.59 1.23 11.66
CA THR A 58 8.32 1.95 11.74
C THR A 58 7.75 2.16 10.34
N ALA A 59 6.46 1.91 10.15
CA ALA A 59 5.76 2.21 8.91
C ALA A 59 5.69 3.73 8.71
N VAL A 60 6.07 4.19 7.52
CA VAL A 60 6.11 5.61 7.12
C VAL A 60 5.48 5.81 5.74
N GLY A 61 4.78 4.79 5.24
CA GLY A 61 4.11 4.87 3.95
C GLY A 61 3.49 3.56 3.52
N PHE A 62 2.76 3.62 2.41
CA PHE A 62 1.98 2.54 1.85
C PHE A 62 2.06 2.53 0.32
N MET A 63 2.04 1.34 -0.26
CA MET A 63 2.03 1.13 -1.70
C MET A 63 1.11 -0.03 -2.08
N MET A 64 0.35 0.12 -3.15
CA MET A 64 -0.48 -0.94 -3.74
C MET A 64 -0.21 -1.03 -5.23
N ILE A 65 0.08 -2.24 -5.71
CA ILE A 65 0.31 -2.52 -7.14
C ILE A 65 -0.59 -3.64 -7.63
N GLY A 66 -0.90 -3.67 -8.91
CA GLY A 66 -1.70 -4.73 -9.52
C GLY A 66 -2.11 -4.40 -10.94
N ALA A 67 -3.17 -5.05 -11.43
CA ALA A 67 -3.69 -4.91 -12.79
C ALA A 67 -2.59 -5.06 -13.86
N GLU A 68 -1.73 -6.07 -13.71
CA GLU A 68 -0.63 -6.36 -14.63
C GLU A 68 -1.16 -6.73 -16.03
N SER A 69 -0.67 -6.06 -17.07
CA SER A 69 -0.78 -6.52 -18.46
C SER A 69 0.56 -7.07 -18.92
N LYS A 70 0.63 -8.39 -19.12
CA LYS A 70 1.83 -9.05 -19.66
C LYS A 70 2.02 -8.76 -21.15
N THR A 71 0.93 -8.54 -21.88
CA THR A 71 0.94 -8.20 -23.31
C THR A 71 1.53 -6.81 -23.53
N ASP A 72 1.02 -5.82 -22.78
CA ASP A 72 1.43 -4.42 -22.93
C ASP A 72 2.62 -4.04 -22.04
N ARG A 73 3.05 -4.99 -21.18
CA ARG A 73 4.20 -4.89 -20.27
C ARG A 73 4.10 -3.72 -19.30
N TYR A 74 2.98 -3.63 -18.59
CA TYR A 74 2.81 -2.69 -17.48
C TYR A 74 2.22 -3.37 -16.24
N ILE A 75 2.40 -2.71 -15.11
CA ILE A 75 1.67 -2.94 -13.87
C ILE A 75 1.26 -1.57 -13.32
N TRP A 76 0.09 -1.49 -12.69
CA TRP A 76 -0.35 -0.26 -12.05
C TRP A 76 0.29 -0.11 -10.68
N LEU A 77 0.81 1.09 -10.42
CA LEU A 77 1.00 1.61 -9.08
C LEU A 77 -0.26 2.39 -8.73
N ASP A 78 -1.20 1.71 -8.06
CA ASP A 78 -2.55 2.23 -7.84
C ASP A 78 -2.59 3.20 -6.66
N ARG A 79 -1.87 2.86 -5.58
CA ARG A 79 -1.80 3.70 -4.38
C ARG A 79 -0.36 3.89 -3.96
N PHE A 80 -0.02 5.12 -3.60
CA PHE A 80 1.28 5.48 -3.05
C PHE A 80 1.11 6.63 -2.05
N MET A 81 1.54 6.42 -0.82
CA MET A 81 1.42 7.39 0.25
C MET A 81 2.68 7.35 1.13
N ILE A 82 3.09 8.53 1.58
CA ILE A 82 4.15 8.75 2.56
C ILE A 82 3.55 9.60 3.67
N ASP A 83 3.80 9.22 4.92
CA ASP A 83 3.41 9.97 6.13
C ASP A 83 4.32 11.19 6.36
#